data_AF-A0A397TX42-F1
#
_entry.id   AF-A0A397TX42-F1
#
_cell.length_a   1.000
_cell.length_b   1.000
_cell.length_c   1.000
_cell.angle_alpha   90.00
_cell.angle_beta   90.00
_cell.angle_gamma   90.00
#
_symmetry.space_group_name_H-M   'P 1'
#
loop_
_entity.id
_entity.type
_entity.pdbx_description
1 polymer ?
#
loop_
_entity_poly.entity_id
_entity_poly.type
_entity_poly.pdbx_seq_one_letter_code
_entity_poly.pdbx_strand_id
1 'polypeptide(L)'
;MCNIDNLPEKEMKIRTMKFAEILPSTLEYLDLVDKWLKKYIDIFLNHCKLPLKKLIIENFDNEKNAKALIEFCVRKKTLNYVGLDDRLMLDNNIRKEVEAYVVLVPYKGITINC
;
A
#
# COMPACT_ATOMS: atom_id res chain seq x y z
N MET A 1 -10.78 10.92 18.25
CA MET A 1 -10.50 9.69 17.48
C MET A 1 -11.81 9.24 16.87
N CYS A 2 -11.98 9.36 15.55
CA CYS A 2 -13.22 8.91 14.90
C CYS A 2 -13.26 7.38 14.96
N ASN A 3 -14.37 6.79 15.42
CA ASN A 3 -14.50 5.34 15.51
C ASN A 3 -14.96 4.79 14.15
N ILE A 4 -13.99 4.46 13.30
CA ILE A 4 -14.22 4.02 11.91
C ILE A 4 -14.45 2.50 11.84
N ASP A 5 -14.21 1.76 12.92
CA ASP A 5 -14.45 0.31 13.02
C ASP A 5 -15.92 -0.10 12.83
N ASN A 6 -16.86 0.80 13.13
CA ASN A 6 -18.30 0.53 13.07
C ASN A 6 -18.94 0.95 11.73
N LEU A 7 -18.14 1.41 10.76
CA LEU A 7 -18.67 1.83 9.47
C LEU A 7 -19.04 0.61 8.60
N PRO A 8 -20.14 0.66 7.82
CA PRO A 8 -20.46 -0.39 6.87
C PRO A 8 -19.32 -0.61 5.88
N GLU A 9 -19.04 -1.87 5.53
CA GLU A 9 -17.93 -2.24 4.63
C GLU A 9 -17.99 -1.48 3.29
N LYS A 10 -19.19 -1.29 2.73
CA LYS A 10 -19.40 -0.53 1.48
C LYS A 10 -18.95 0.92 1.61
N GLU A 11 -19.23 1.56 2.75
CA GLU A 11 -18.82 2.92 3.04
C GLU A 11 -17.30 3.01 3.18
N MET A 12 -16.66 2.02 3.81
CA MET A 12 -15.19 1.96 3.89
C MET A 12 -14.52 1.86 2.53
N LYS A 13 -15.08 1.06 1.62
CA LYS A 13 -14.60 0.96 0.23
C LYS A 13 -14.70 2.32 -0.48
N ILE A 14 -15.84 3.01 -0.37
CA ILE A 14 -16.05 4.34 -0.97
C ILE A 14 -15.06 5.36 -0.41
N ARG A 15 -14.84 5.36 0.91
CA ARG A 15 -13.87 6.27 1.55
C ARG A 15 -12.45 5.97 1.12
N THR A 16 -12.08 4.71 0.99
CA THR A 16 -10.75 4.31 0.50
C THR A 16 -10.51 4.78 -0.93
N MET A 17 -11.50 4.62 -1.82
CA MET A 17 -11.43 5.14 -3.20
C MET A 17 -11.25 6.66 -3.21
N LYS A 18 -12.11 7.39 -2.48
CA LYS A 18 -12.03 8.84 -2.39
C LYS A 18 -10.69 9.29 -1.82
N PHE A 19 -10.22 8.65 -0.76
CA PHE A 19 -8.92 8.95 -0.17
C PHE A 19 -7.80 8.83 -1.20
N ALA A 20 -7.75 7.74 -1.97
CA ALA A 20 -6.77 7.56 -3.04
C ALA A 20 -6.84 8.62 -4.15
N GLU A 21 -8.03 9.16 -4.42
CA GLU A 21 -8.28 10.15 -5.46
C GLU A 21 -8.00 11.60 -5.04
N ILE A 22 -8.09 11.91 -3.74
CA ILE A 22 -7.87 13.30 -3.24
C ILE A 22 -6.42 13.61 -2.89
N LEU A 23 -5.53 12.61 -2.89
CA LEU A 23 -4.15 12.83 -2.45
C LEU A 23 -3.45 13.89 -3.34
N PRO A 24 -2.58 14.74 -2.77
CA PRO A 24 -1.89 15.77 -3.52
C PRO A 24 -1.06 15.20 -4.67
N SER A 25 -1.09 15.85 -5.84
CA SER A 25 -0.35 15.39 -7.03
C SER A 25 1.17 15.38 -6.87
N THR A 26 1.70 16.15 -5.90
CA THR A 26 3.12 16.22 -5.55
C THR A 26 3.55 15.16 -4.53
N LEU A 27 2.63 14.33 -4.04
CA LEU A 27 2.94 13.33 -3.04
C LEU A 27 3.72 12.17 -3.66
N GLU A 28 4.98 12.02 -3.25
CA GLU A 28 5.87 10.94 -3.71
C GLU A 28 6.09 9.84 -2.66
N TYR A 29 5.76 10.12 -1.40
CA TYR A 29 5.89 9.22 -0.26
C TYR A 29 4.55 9.13 0.46
N LEU A 30 4.13 7.91 0.78
CA LEU A 30 2.91 7.68 1.53
C LEU A 30 3.10 6.57 2.56
N ASP A 31 2.70 6.85 3.80
CA ASP A 31 2.68 5.88 4.90
C ASP A 31 1.23 5.53 5.23
N LEU A 32 0.89 4.24 5.07
CA LEU A 32 -0.43 3.66 5.29
C LEU A 32 -0.39 2.57 6.37
N VAL A 33 0.51 2.66 7.35
CA VAL A 33 0.51 1.80 8.53
C VAL A 33 -0.70 2.14 9.42
N ASP A 34 -1.90 1.82 8.92
CA ASP A 34 -3.18 1.93 9.59
C ASP A 34 -3.93 0.61 9.41
N LYS A 35 -4.36 0.02 10.54
CA LYS A 35 -5.02 -1.29 10.58
C LYS A 35 -6.30 -1.36 9.76
N TRP A 36 -6.99 -0.24 9.53
CA TRP A 36 -8.22 -0.20 8.76
C TRP A 36 -7.96 -0.23 7.25
N LEU A 37 -6.90 0.44 6.80
CA LEU A 37 -6.55 0.50 5.37
C LEU A 37 -5.95 -0.82 4.87
N LYS A 38 -5.32 -1.62 5.74
CA LYS A 38 -4.80 -2.96 5.43
C LYS A 38 -5.77 -3.83 4.62
N LYS A 39 -7.07 -3.82 4.97
CA LYS A 39 -8.12 -4.60 4.29
C LYS A 39 -8.49 -4.08 2.90
N TYR A 40 -8.16 -2.84 2.59
CA TYR A 40 -8.60 -2.12 1.40
C TYR A 40 -7.43 -1.57 0.57
N ILE A 41 -6.20 -2.07 0.79
CA ILE A 41 -5.03 -1.60 0.04
C ILE A 41 -5.20 -1.87 -1.46
N ASP A 42 -5.78 -3.01 -1.85
CA ASP A 42 -6.11 -3.28 -3.24
C ASP A 42 -6.97 -2.18 -3.87
N ILE A 43 -8.01 -1.72 -3.16
CA ILE A 43 -8.89 -0.64 -3.59
C ILE A 43 -8.11 0.68 -3.68
N PHE A 44 -7.32 0.97 -2.66
CA PHE A 44 -6.48 2.16 -2.63
C PHE A 44 -5.55 2.21 -3.86
N LEU A 45 -4.80 1.14 -4.12
CA LEU A 45 -3.85 1.06 -5.22
C LEU A 45 -4.52 1.14 -6.59
N ASN A 46 -5.69 0.52 -6.74
CA ASN A 46 -6.45 0.58 -8.00
C ASN A 46 -6.86 2.00 -8.38
N HIS A 47 -7.25 2.81 -7.38
CA HIS A 47 -7.73 4.18 -7.57
C HIS A 47 -6.64 5.24 -7.44
N CYS A 48 -5.51 4.93 -6.81
CA CYS A 48 -4.40 5.85 -6.65
C CYS A 48 -3.81 6.22 -8.01
N LYS A 49 -3.89 7.51 -8.37
CA LYS A 49 -3.36 8.02 -9.64
C LYS A 49 -1.95 8.59 -9.51
N LEU A 50 -1.43 8.69 -8.29
CA LEU A 50 -0.17 9.34 -8.01
C LEU A 50 1.05 8.53 -8.48
N PRO A 51 2.14 9.20 -8.89
CA PRO A 51 3.41 8.58 -9.21
C PRO A 51 4.24 8.36 -7.93
N LEU A 52 3.72 7.57 -6.98
CA LEU A 52 4.40 7.31 -5.70
C LEU A 52 5.78 6.67 -5.95
N LYS A 53 6.81 7.19 -5.28
CA LYS A 53 8.17 6.62 -5.28
C LYS A 53 8.40 5.68 -4.11
N LYS A 54 7.72 5.93 -2.99
CA LYS A 54 7.83 5.17 -1.74
C LYS A 54 6.44 4.96 -1.15
N LEU A 55 6.14 3.73 -0.75
CA LEU A 55 4.90 3.36 -0.07
C LEU A 55 5.23 2.55 1.18
N ILE A 56 4.62 2.87 2.31
CA ILE A 56 4.72 2.05 3.52
C ILE A 56 3.39 1.37 3.85
N ILE A 57 3.51 0.05 3.87
CA ILE A 57 2.64 -1.04 4.28
C ILE A 57 2.68 -1.47 5.73
N GLU A 58 1.55 -1.79 6.38
CA GLU A 58 1.63 -2.78 7.47
C GLU A 58 2.01 -4.17 6.90
N ASN A 59 1.20 -4.71 5.99
CA ASN A 59 1.50 -5.94 5.24
C ASN A 59 0.59 -6.12 4.00
N PHE A 60 0.83 -7.19 3.24
CA PHE A 60 -0.05 -7.63 2.16
C PHE A 60 -0.18 -9.16 2.10
N ASP A 61 -0.36 -9.81 3.24
CA ASP A 61 -0.34 -11.28 3.35
C ASP A 61 -1.52 -11.98 2.63
N ASN A 62 -2.26 -11.26 1.78
CA ASN A 62 -3.22 -11.86 0.88
C ASN A 62 -2.81 -11.62 -0.59
N GLU A 63 -3.08 -12.63 -1.41
CA GLU A 63 -2.80 -12.64 -2.84
C GLU A 63 -3.42 -11.46 -3.61
N LYS A 64 -4.64 -11.06 -3.22
CA LYS A 64 -5.37 -9.94 -3.84
C LYS A 64 -4.61 -8.61 -3.72
N ASN A 65 -4.05 -8.35 -2.55
CA ASN A 65 -3.30 -7.15 -2.24
C ASN A 65 -1.93 -7.15 -2.95
N ALA A 66 -1.23 -8.29 -2.96
CA ALA A 66 0.02 -8.45 -3.71
C ALA A 66 -0.18 -8.23 -5.21
N LYS A 67 -1.24 -8.82 -5.79
CA LYS A 67 -1.61 -8.61 -7.20
C LYS A 67 -1.89 -7.15 -7.51
N ALA A 68 -2.67 -6.47 -6.67
CA ALA A 68 -2.96 -5.05 -6.86
C ALA A 68 -1.69 -4.18 -6.78
N LEU A 69 -0.72 -4.53 -5.92
CA LEU A 69 0.58 -3.87 -5.87
C LEU A 69 1.38 -4.09 -7.16
N ILE A 70 1.46 -5.31 -7.66
CA ILE A 70 2.16 -5.62 -8.92
C ILE A 70 1.52 -4.84 -10.08
N GLU A 71 0.19 -4.86 -10.19
CA GLU A 71 -0.55 -4.08 -11.19
C GLU A 71 -0.28 -2.57 -11.05
N PHE A 72 -0.22 -2.05 -9.82
CA PHE A 72 0.15 -0.66 -9.57
C PHE A 72 1.58 -0.35 -10.05
N CYS A 73 2.56 -1.19 -9.72
CA CYS A 73 3.95 -1.05 -10.18
C CYS A 73 4.03 -1.06 -11.71
N VAL A 74 3.34 -1.98 -12.38
CA VAL A 74 3.31 -2.08 -13.85
C VAL A 74 2.68 -0.83 -14.49
N ARG A 75 1.56 -0.33 -13.93
CA ARG A 75 0.88 0.86 -14.45
C ARG A 75 1.66 2.15 -14.21
N LYS A 76 2.27 2.30 -13.03
CA LYS A 76 2.86 3.57 -12.57
C LYS A 76 4.35 3.68 -12.82
N LYS A 77 5.10 2.56 -12.79
CA LYS A 77 6.55 2.47 -13.06
C LYS A 77 7.43 3.47 -12.28
N THR A 78 6.89 4.01 -11.19
CA THR A 78 7.51 5.07 -10.38
C THR A 78 7.78 4.63 -8.96
N LEU A 79 7.12 3.56 -8.52
CA LEU A 79 7.26 3.00 -7.18
C LEU A 79 8.56 2.20 -7.08
N ASN A 80 9.51 2.73 -6.31
CA ASN A 80 10.85 2.15 -6.15
C ASN A 80 10.93 1.28 -4.90
N TYR A 81 10.27 1.72 -3.82
CA TYR A 81 10.38 1.07 -2.52
C TYR A 81 9.01 0.84 -1.89
N VAL A 82 8.86 -0.34 -1.30
CA VAL A 82 7.73 -0.68 -0.45
C VAL A 82 8.24 -1.14 0.90
N GLY A 83 7.79 -0.45 1.94
CA GLY A 83 8.12 -0.73 3.33
C GLY A 83 7.08 -1.68 3.91
N LEU A 84 7.53 -2.70 4.63
CA LEU A 84 6.67 -3.68 5.30
C LEU A 84 7.03 -3.78 6.79
N ASP A 85 6.07 -3.99 7.68
CA ASP A 85 6.40 -4.31 9.08
C ASP A 85 7.06 -5.69 9.13
N ASP A 86 8.33 -5.73 9.56
CA ASP A 86 9.17 -6.94 9.65
C ASP A 86 8.54 -8.07 10.47
N ARG A 87 7.56 -7.75 11.32
CA ARG A 87 6.87 -8.72 12.19
C ARG A 87 5.85 -9.58 11.46
N LEU A 88 5.50 -9.24 10.21
CA LEU A 88 4.52 -9.94 9.39
C LEU A 88 5.17 -10.31 8.06
N MET A 89 6.04 -11.33 8.10
CA MET A 89 6.74 -11.82 6.92
C MET A 89 5.73 -12.40 5.91
N LEU A 90 5.78 -11.86 4.68
CA LEU A 90 5.05 -12.39 3.53
C LEU A 90 5.42 -13.86 3.29
N ASP A 91 4.47 -14.60 2.69
CA ASP A 91 4.79 -15.87 2.05
C ASP A 91 5.95 -15.66 1.05
N ASN A 92 6.94 -16.56 1.09
CA ASN A 92 8.17 -16.42 0.32
C ASN A 92 7.92 -16.39 -1.20
N ASN A 93 6.85 -17.01 -1.71
CA ASN A 93 6.54 -16.98 -3.13
C ASN A 93 5.93 -15.64 -3.52
N ILE A 94 4.96 -15.14 -2.74
CA ILE A 94 4.36 -13.81 -2.93
C ILE A 94 5.45 -12.73 -2.87
N ARG A 95 6.35 -12.84 -1.90
CA ARG A 95 7.47 -11.91 -1.73
C ARG A 95 8.33 -11.84 -3.00
N LYS A 96 8.77 -12.99 -3.52
CA LYS A 96 9.60 -13.06 -4.74
C LYS A 96 8.89 -12.48 -5.95
N GLU A 97 7.58 -12.72 -6.08
CA GLU A 97 6.80 -12.18 -7.18
C GLU A 97 6.74 -10.65 -7.16
N VAL A 98 6.52 -10.06 -5.98
CA VAL A 98 6.49 -8.61 -5.79
C VAL A 98 7.89 -7.99 -5.97
N GLU A 99 8.94 -8.64 -5.45
CA GLU A 99 10.34 -8.17 -5.56
C GLU A 99 10.84 -8.08 -7.00
N ALA A 100 10.19 -8.75 -7.96
CA ALA A 100 10.47 -8.60 -9.38
C ALA A 100 10.10 -7.20 -9.94
N TYR A 101 9.25 -6.44 -9.23
CA TYR A 101 8.72 -5.15 -9.68
C TYR A 101 9.11 -3.97 -8.78
N VAL A 102 9.39 -4.22 -7.50
CA VAL A 102 9.66 -3.16 -6.52
C VAL A 102 10.58 -3.66 -5.41
N VAL A 103 11.41 -2.78 -4.84
CA VAL A 103 12.29 -3.17 -3.75
C VAL A 103 11.47 -3.24 -2.45
N LEU A 104 11.35 -4.43 -1.88
CA LEU A 104 10.78 -4.63 -0.54
C LEU A 104 11.85 -4.39 0.52
N VAL A 105 11.52 -3.58 1.52
CA VAL A 105 12.42 -3.27 2.63
C VAL A 105 11.68 -3.23 3.97
N PRO A 106 12.38 -3.49 5.07
CA PRO A 106 11.88 -3.24 6.41
C PRO A 106 11.27 -1.85 6.58
N TYR A 107 10.14 -1.74 7.30
CA TYR A 107 9.52 -0.46 7.70
C TYR A 107 10.55 0.47 8.33
N LYS A 108 11.36 -0.09 9.26
CA LYS A 108 12.44 0.63 9.94
C LYS A 108 13.58 1.04 9.00
N GLY A 109 13.74 0.38 7.86
CA GLY A 109 14.73 0.71 6.84
C GLY A 109 14.31 1.86 5.91
N ILE A 110 13.00 2.11 5.73
CA ILE A 110 12.51 3.21 4.89
C ILE A 110 12.62 4.57 5.60
N THR A 111 12.34 4.61 6.89
CA THR A 111 12.28 5.85 7.68
C THR A 111 13.64 6.50 7.92
N ILE A 112 14.75 5.78 7.69
CA ILE A 112 16.12 6.28 7.95
C ILE A 112 16.73 7.00 6.72
N ASN A 113 16.19 6.81 5.51
CA ASN A 113 16.68 7.43 4.27
C ASN A 113 15.72 8.54 3.74
N CYS A 114 15.16 9.33 4.64
CA CYS A 114 14.27 10.46 4.33
C CYS A 114 14.95 11.78 4.71
#